data_AF-A0A7C7ZMB3-F1
#
_entry.id   AF-A0A7C7ZMB3-F1
#
_cell.length_a   1.000
_cell.length_b   1.000
_cell.length_c   1.000
_cell.angle_alpha   90.00
_cell.angle_beta   90.00
_cell.angle_gamma   90.00
#
_symmetry.space_group_name_H-M   'P 1'
#
loop_
_entity.id
_entity.type
_entity.pdbx_description
1 polymer ?
#
loop_
_entity_poly.entity_id
_entity_poly.type
_entity_poly.pdbx_seq_one_letter_code
_entity_poly.pdbx_strand_id
1 'polypeptide(L)' 'MFALDSFGVWAMFAFWGSAIGGIFLAVQWANRKSKKSPAPKEVIIKSLKHRLERGEISEEEYQQRLKGL' A
#
# COMPACT_ATOMS: atom_id res chain seq x y z
N MET A 1 43.43 -1.85 -25.66
CA MET A 1 42.68 -3.09 -25.34
C MET A 1 41.87 -2.98 -24.05
N PHE A 2 42.39 -2.35 -22.97
CA PHE A 2 41.74 -2.28 -21.64
C PHE A 2 40.45 -1.44 -21.48
N ALA A 3 40.06 -0.62 -22.47
CA ALA A 3 38.92 0.29 -22.35
C ALA A 3 37.55 -0.41 -22.54
N LEU A 4 37.49 -1.46 -23.36
CA LEU A 4 36.25 -2.18 -23.66
C LEU A 4 35.84 -3.11 -22.50
N ASP A 5 36.82 -3.77 -21.86
CA ASP A 5 36.57 -4.63 -20.69
C ASP A 5 36.07 -3.81 -19.48
N SER A 6 36.65 -2.63 -19.26
CA SER A 6 36.25 -1.74 -18.17
C SER A 6 34.83 -1.19 -18.37
N PHE A 7 34.46 -0.88 -19.61
CA PHE A 7 33.11 -0.41 -19.94
C PHE A 7 32.06 -1.50 -19.71
N GLY A 8 32.35 -2.75 -20.09
CA GLY A 8 31.43 -3.88 -19.87
C GLY A 8 31.12 -4.12 -18.39
N VAL A 9 32.12 -4.06 -17.53
CA VAL A 9 31.96 -4.21 -16.08
C VAL A 9 31.10 -3.08 -15.50
N TRP A 10 31.38 -1.83 -15.88
CA TRP A 10 30.59 -0.68 -15.42
C TRP A 10 29.15 -0.70 -15.94
N ALA A 11 28.95 -1.08 -17.21
CA ALA A 11 27.62 -1.24 -17.80
C ALA A 11 26.82 -2.34 -17.09
N MET A 12 27.47 -3.45 -16.72
CA MET A 12 26.86 -4.53 -15.93
C MET A 12 26.37 -4.01 -14.57
N PHE A 13 27.21 -3.29 -13.83
CA PHE A 13 26.82 -2.73 -12.53
C PHE A 13 25.72 -1.68 -12.65
N ALA A 14 25.80 -0.80 -13.65
CA ALA A 14 24.76 0.20 -13.91
C ALA A 14 23.42 -0.46 -14.25
N PHE A 15 23.44 -1.49 -15.10
CA PHE A 15 22.24 -2.24 -15.47
C PHE A 15 21.62 -2.94 -14.26
N TRP A 16 22.39 -3.74 -13.52
CA TRP A 16 21.86 -4.47 -12.36
C TRP A 16 21.46 -3.54 -11.20
N GLY A 17 22.22 -2.47 -10.96
CA GLY A 17 21.87 -1.44 -9.98
C GLY A 17 20.56 -0.73 -10.35
N SER A 18 20.38 -0.38 -11.63
CA SER A 18 19.15 0.21 -12.14
C SER A 18 17.97 -0.76 -12.06
N ALA A 19 18.16 -2.03 -12.41
CA ALA A 19 17.12 -3.06 -12.35
C ALA A 19 16.58 -3.24 -10.92
N ILE A 20 17.48 -3.38 -9.94
CA ILE A 20 17.10 -3.52 -8.52
C ILE A 20 16.42 -2.24 -8.02
N GLY A 21 16.98 -1.07 -8.33
CA GLY A 21 16.39 0.22 -7.95
C GLY A 21 15.00 0.45 -8.56
N GLY A 22 14.81 0.05 -9.83
CA GLY A 22 13.55 0.14 -10.54
C GLY A 22 12.47 -0.75 -9.93
N ILE A 23 12.80 -1.99 -9.59
CA ILE A 23 11.88 -2.91 -8.89
C ILE A 23 11.50 -2.32 -7.52
N PHE A 24 12.48 -1.84 -6.75
CA PHE A 24 12.22 -1.24 -5.44
C PHE A 24 11.29 -0.02 -5.53
N LEU A 25 11.54 0.89 -6.48
CA LEU A 25 10.69 2.06 -6.73
C LEU A 25 9.28 1.66 -7.18
N ALA A 26 9.16 0.66 -8.06
CA ALA A 26 7.87 0.15 -8.52
C ALA A 26 7.05 -0.44 -7.36
N VAL A 27 7.67 -1.26 -6.51
CA VAL A 27 7.04 -1.82 -5.31
C VAL A 27 6.66 -0.73 -4.31
N GLN A 28 7.55 0.24 -4.07
CA GLN A 28 7.26 1.37 -3.18
C GLN A 28 6.08 2.21 -3.70
N TRP A 29 5.99 2.44 -5.01
CA TRP A 29 4.89 3.18 -5.62
C TRP A 29 3.57 2.41 -5.57
N ALA A 30 3.60 1.09 -5.85
CA ALA A 30 2.43 0.23 -5.72
C ALA A 30 1.89 0.20 -4.27
N ASN A 31 2.78 0.07 -3.28
CA ASN A 31 2.41 0.10 -1.87
C ASN A 31 1.90 1.47 -1.42
N ARG A 32 2.45 2.57 -1.96
CA ARG A 32 1.92 3.93 -1.70
C ARG A 32 0.51 4.12 -2.26
N LYS A 33 0.17 3.52 -3.41
CA LYS A 33 -1.19 3.51 -3.94
C LYS A 33 -2.17 2.65 -3.13
N SER A 34 -1.68 1.62 -2.44
CA SER A 34 -2.49 0.79 -1.55
C SER A 34 -2.80 1.45 -0.21
N LYS A 35 -2.09 2.52 0.18
CA LYS A 35 -2.45 3.40 1.30
C LYS A 35 -3.55 4.40 0.89
N LYS A 36 -4.49 4.00 0.02
CA LYS A 36 -5.73 4.74 -0.12
C LYS A 36 -6.39 4.72 1.26
N SER A 37 -6.55 5.93 1.77
CA SER A 37 -7.39 6.40 2.87
C SER A 37 -8.25 5.31 3.52
N PRO A 38 -8.38 5.27 4.86
CA PRO A 38 -9.42 4.46 5.51
C PRO A 38 -10.71 4.60 4.71
N ALA A 39 -11.38 3.48 4.45
CA ALA A 39 -12.57 3.44 3.60
C ALA A 39 -13.47 4.65 3.91
N PRO A 40 -14.07 5.30 2.89
CA PRO A 40 -14.85 6.51 3.12
C PRO A 40 -15.78 6.30 4.31
N LYS A 41 -15.84 7.27 5.24
CA LYS A 41 -16.56 7.09 6.52
C LYS A 41 -17.97 6.53 6.30
N GLU A 42 -18.62 6.96 5.22
CA GLU A 42 -19.91 6.46 4.72
C GLU A 42 -19.97 4.94 4.53
N VAL A 43 -18.93 4.34 3.94
CA VAL A 43 -18.81 2.88 3.73
C VAL A 43 -18.62 2.16 5.06
N ILE A 44 -17.83 2.73 5.96
CA ILE A 44 -17.60 2.15 7.30
C ILE A 44 -18.90 2.20 8.11
N ILE A 45 -19.60 3.33 8.13
CA ILE A 45 -20.89 3.52 8.81
C ILE A 45 -21.94 2.57 8.24
N LYS A 46 -22.01 2.40 6.91
CA LYS A 46 -22.92 1.45 6.26
C LYS A 46 -22.63 0.00 6.68
N SER A 47 -21.35 -0.38 6.76
CA SER A 47 -20.95 -1.71 7.24
C SER A 47 -21.31 -1.94 8.71
N LEU A 48 -21.11 -0.92 9.57
CA LEU A 48 -21.42 -0.99 10.98
C LEU A 48 -22.94 -1.07 11.22
N LYS A 49 -23.73 -0.28 10.48
CA LYS A 49 -25.19 -0.33 10.54
C LYS A 49 -25.71 -1.71 10.12
N HIS A 50 -25.18 -2.29 9.05
CA HIS A 50 -25.56 -3.64 8.63
C HIS A 50 -25.28 -4.68 9.73
N ARG A 51 -24.16 -4.56 10.43
CA ARG A 51 -23.80 -5.47 11.54
C ARG A 51 -24.70 -5.28 12.76
N LEU A 52 -25.13 -4.04 13.04
CA LEU A 52 -26.11 -3.73 14.07
C LEU A 52 -27.48 -4.36 13.74
N GLU A 53 -27.94 -4.23 12.50
CA GLU A 53 -29.20 -4.83 12.01
C GLU A 53 -29.19 -6.37 12.06
N ARG A 54 -28.01 -6.99 11.91
CA ARG A 54 -27.82 -8.44 12.06
C ARG A 54 -27.64 -8.88 13.52
N GLY A 55 -27.60 -7.95 14.48
CA GLY A 55 -27.34 -8.24 15.89
C GLY A 55 -25.93 -8.74 16.18
N GLU A 56 -24.98 -8.56 15.25
CA GLU A 56 -23.57 -8.95 15.45
C GLU A 56 -22.82 -8.02 16.40
N ILE A 57 -23.33 -6.80 16.59
CA ILE A 57 -22.78 -5.79 17.49
C ILE A 57 -23.91 -5.16 18.29
N SER A 58 -23.62 -4.74 19.52
CA SER A 58 -24.59 -3.98 20.32
C SER A 58 -24.66 -2.52 19.88
N GLU A 59 -25.74 -1.84 20.25
CA GLU A 59 -25.90 -0.41 19.98
C GLU A 59 -24.84 0.44 20.70
N GLU A 60 -24.37 -0.01 21.86
CA GLU A 60 -23.26 0.62 22.60
C GLU A 60 -21.93 0.52 21.84
N GLU A 61 -21.62 -0.66 21.31
CA GLU A 61 -20.42 -0.89 20.50
C GLU A 61 -20.46 -0.11 19.18
N TYR A 62 -21.64 0.01 18.57
CA TYR A 62 -21.86 0.83 17.39
C TYR A 62 -21.55 2.31 17.67
N GLN A 63 -22.05 2.86 18.78
CA GLN A 63 -21.81 4.24 19.19
C GLN A 63 -20.34 4.51 19.56
N GLN A 64 -19.66 3.55 20.21
CA GLN A 64 -18.23 3.67 20.49
C GLN A 64 -17.39 3.72 19.21
N ARG A 65 -17.71 2.87 18.22
CA ARG A 65 -17.01 2.85 16.92
C ARG A 65 -17.29 4.10 16.09
N LEU A 66 -18.50 4.65 16.17
CA LEU A 66 -18.83 5.94 15.56
C LEU A 66 -18.05 7.12 16.16
N LYS A 67 -17.85 7.14 17.47
CA LYS A 67 -17.08 8.21 18.15
C LYS A 67 -15.59 8.20 17.81
N GLY A 68 -15.03 7.03 17.49
CA GLY A 68 -13.63 6.87 17.12
C GLY A 68 -13.31 7.11 15.64
N LEU A 69 -14.31 7.48 14.82
CA LEU A 69 -14.27 7.55 13.36
C LEU A 69 -14.08 8.96 12.81
#